data_AF-A0A2W4MG67-F1
#
_entry.id   AF-A0A2W4MG67-F1
#
_cell.length_a   1.000
_cell.length_b   1.000
_cell.length_c   1.000
_cell.angle_alpha   90.00
_cell.angle_beta   90.00
_cell.angle_gamma   90.00
#
_symmetry.space_group_name_H-M   'P 1'
#
loop_
_entity.id
_entity.type
_entity.pdbx_description
1 polymer ?
#
loop_
_entity_poly.entity_id
_entity_poly.type
_entity_poly.pdbx_seq_one_letter_code
_entity_poly.pdbx_strand_id
1 'polypeptide(L)'
;MSRRTARRACVATILLCCLPGCSSPVREEPRPSRSTLGCVQETLRQKLPPGLSDVEAHCVAAGLIARHCSAPEAMLASIGKEIGDLFGAGHAQWRDLRADWQGMRCARQAGDGPTLLECCVAGPARPGR
;
A
#
# COMPACT_ATOMS: atom_id res chain seq x y z
N MET A 1 14.11 44.99 44.56
CA MET A 1 14.27 44.01 43.45
C MET A 1 12.89 43.69 42.88
N SER A 2 12.73 43.92 41.57
CA SER A 2 11.44 44.18 40.91
C SER A 2 10.73 42.89 40.48
N ARG A 3 9.48 42.68 40.91
CA ARG A 3 8.62 41.52 40.61
C ARG A 3 8.26 41.38 39.11
N ARG A 4 8.72 42.27 38.24
CA ARG A 4 8.37 42.32 36.81
C ARG A 4 9.24 41.42 35.92
N THR A 5 10.44 41.03 36.36
CA THR A 5 11.37 40.21 35.56
C THR A 5 11.04 38.71 35.58
N ALA A 6 10.35 38.21 36.61
CA ALA A 6 10.04 36.79 36.74
C ALA A 6 8.95 36.29 35.76
N ARG A 7 8.07 37.17 35.26
CA ARG A 7 6.96 36.78 34.38
C ARG A 7 7.35 36.58 32.91
N ARG A 8 8.48 37.14 32.46
CA ARG A 8 8.90 37.04 31.05
C ARG A 8 9.67 35.77 30.72
N ALA A 9 10.22 35.08 31.72
CA ALA A 9 11.00 33.85 31.51
C ALA A 9 10.13 32.60 31.31
N CYS A 10 8.89 32.56 31.82
CA CYS A 10 8.07 31.34 31.74
C CYS A 10 7.29 31.18 30.42
N VAL A 11 7.12 32.23 29.61
CA VAL A 11 6.31 32.14 28.38
C VAL A 11 7.14 31.65 27.18
N ALA A 12 8.46 31.84 27.19
CA ALA A 12 9.33 31.47 26.07
C ALA A 12 9.65 29.96 26.00
N THR A 13 9.51 29.22 27.11
CA THR A 13 9.90 27.79 27.18
C THR A 13 8.78 26.82 26.83
N ILE A 14 7.52 27.27 26.79
CA ILE A 14 6.35 26.40 26.54
C ILE A 14 6.07 26.22 25.03
N LEU A 15 6.59 27.10 24.16
CA LEU A 15 6.32 27.02 22.72
C LEU A 15 7.13 25.95 21.96
N LEU A 16 8.11 25.30 22.60
CA LEU A 16 9.04 24.39 21.92
C LEU A 16 8.73 22.89 22.07
N CYS A 17 7.72 22.51 22.87
CA CYS A 17 7.42 21.11 23.17
C CYS A 17 6.21 20.52 22.41
N CYS A 18 5.55 21.29 21.53
CA CYS A 18 4.31 20.86 20.85
C CYS A 18 4.48 20.56 19.36
N LEU A 19 5.67 20.13 18.92
CA LEU A 19 5.81 19.41 17.66
C LEU A 19 5.82 17.91 17.99
N PRO A 20 4.66 17.23 18.11
CA PRO A 20 4.65 15.81 17.86
C PRO A 20 5.04 15.66 16.39
N GLY A 21 6.33 15.46 16.14
CA GLY A 21 6.78 14.94 14.87
C GLY A 21 6.03 13.64 14.67
N CYS A 22 5.07 13.63 13.75
CA CYS A 22 4.57 12.40 13.18
C CYS A 22 5.77 11.74 12.50
N SER A 23 6.53 10.95 13.25
CA SER A 23 7.48 10.01 12.72
C SER A 23 6.65 8.94 12.02
N SER A 24 6.19 9.25 10.80
CA SER A 24 5.78 8.21 9.87
C SER A 24 6.94 7.22 9.84
N PRO A 25 6.70 5.92 10.11
CA PRO A 25 7.76 4.93 9.96
C PRO A 25 8.37 5.14 8.58
N VAL A 26 9.70 5.26 8.53
CA VAL A 26 10.42 5.38 7.27
C VAL A 26 10.04 4.16 6.46
N ARG A 27 9.16 4.36 5.46
CA ARG A 27 8.98 3.37 4.40
C ARG A 27 10.35 3.25 3.76
N GLU A 28 10.92 2.06 3.81
CA GLU A 28 12.28 1.73 3.37
C GLU A 28 12.53 2.19 1.92
N GLU A 29 11.47 2.28 1.12
CA GLU A 29 11.45 2.95 -0.18
C GLU A 29 10.46 4.13 -0.22
N PRO A 30 10.84 5.27 -0.83
CA PRO A 30 9.92 6.36 -1.13
C PRO A 30 8.77 5.89 -2.03
N ARG A 31 7.58 6.43 -1.78
CA ARG A 31 6.42 6.20 -2.66
C ARG A 31 6.74 6.63 -4.11
N PRO A 32 6.50 5.79 -5.13
CA PRO A 32 6.90 6.08 -6.52
C PRO A 32 6.30 7.35 -7.15
N SER A 33 5.08 7.75 -6.76
CA SER A 33 4.44 8.98 -7.25
C SER A 33 3.40 9.52 -6.27
N ARG A 34 3.14 10.84 -6.29
CA ARG A 34 2.15 11.50 -5.42
C ARG A 34 0.71 11.20 -5.82
N SER A 35 0.44 10.96 -7.10
CA SER A 35 -0.90 10.62 -7.57
C SER A 35 -1.18 9.13 -7.39
N THR A 36 -2.46 8.77 -7.22
CA THR A 36 -2.88 7.36 -7.14
C THR A 36 -2.55 6.60 -8.41
N LEU A 37 -3.01 7.12 -9.55
CA LEU A 37 -2.77 6.49 -10.85
C LEU A 37 -1.27 6.38 -11.16
N GLY A 38 -0.50 7.44 -10.91
CA GLY A 38 0.94 7.44 -11.14
C GLY A 38 1.67 6.46 -10.24
N CYS A 39 1.24 6.30 -8.98
CA CYS A 39 1.88 5.33 -8.07
C CYS A 39 1.61 3.90 -8.53
N VAL A 40 0.37 3.58 -8.88
CA VAL A 40 -0.02 2.26 -9.39
C VAL A 40 0.79 1.92 -10.64
N GLN A 41 0.76 2.80 -11.66
CA GLN A 41 1.47 2.56 -12.92
C GLN A 41 2.96 2.35 -12.73
N GLU A 42 3.61 3.21 -11.94
CA GLU A 42 5.05 3.12 -11.73
C GLU A 42 5.44 1.90 -10.90
N THR A 43 4.64 1.54 -9.89
CA THR A 43 4.85 0.33 -9.10
C THR A 43 4.78 -0.91 -9.98
N LEU A 44 3.73 -1.04 -10.81
CA LEU A 44 3.60 -2.20 -11.70
C LEU A 44 4.70 -2.24 -12.75
N ARG A 45 5.05 -1.09 -13.35
CA ARG A 45 6.13 -0.98 -14.33
C ARG A 45 7.48 -1.42 -13.79
N GLN A 46 7.79 -1.05 -12.55
CA GLN A 46 9.10 -1.33 -11.94
C GLN A 46 9.18 -2.71 -11.28
N LYS A 47 8.08 -3.19 -10.68
CA LYS A 47 8.13 -4.28 -9.70
C LYS A 47 7.31 -5.51 -10.07
N LEU A 48 6.39 -5.44 -11.05
CA LEU A 48 5.62 -6.62 -11.45
C LEU A 48 6.50 -7.55 -12.32
N PRO A 49 6.74 -8.80 -11.88
CA PRO A 49 7.51 -9.75 -12.67
C PRO A 49 6.78 -10.11 -13.98
N PRO A 50 7.51 -10.25 -15.11
CA PRO A 50 6.93 -10.82 -16.32
C PRO A 50 6.73 -12.33 -16.18
N GLY A 51 5.90 -12.92 -17.04
CA GLY A 51 5.73 -14.38 -17.14
C GLY A 51 4.85 -15.01 -16.06
N LEU A 52 4.17 -14.19 -15.25
CA LEU A 52 3.14 -14.66 -14.32
C LEU A 52 1.89 -15.10 -15.08
N SER A 53 1.20 -16.12 -14.58
CA SER A 53 -0.17 -16.39 -15.01
C SER A 53 -1.08 -15.21 -14.63
N ASP A 54 -2.23 -15.09 -15.29
CA ASP A 54 -3.18 -14.00 -15.06
C ASP A 54 -3.56 -13.83 -13.57
N VAL A 55 -3.89 -14.94 -12.89
CA VAL A 55 -4.22 -14.93 -11.46
C VAL A 55 -3.05 -14.54 -10.57
N GLU A 56 -1.84 -15.01 -10.90
CA GLU A 56 -0.64 -14.63 -10.15
C GLU A 56 -0.33 -13.16 -10.35
N ALA A 57 -0.46 -12.65 -11.57
CA ALA A 57 -0.28 -11.24 -11.90
C ALA A 57 -1.26 -10.37 -11.09
N HIS A 58 -2.53 -10.76 -10.99
CA HIS A 58 -3.52 -10.10 -10.14
C HIS A 58 -3.09 -10.04 -8.67
N CYS A 59 -2.78 -11.20 -8.07
CA CYS A 59 -2.34 -11.27 -6.69
C CYS A 59 -1.08 -10.42 -6.44
N VAL A 60 -0.05 -10.56 -7.27
CA VAL A 60 1.22 -9.86 -7.11
C VAL A 60 1.03 -8.36 -7.32
N ALA A 61 0.25 -7.94 -8.34
CA ALA A 61 -0.04 -6.54 -8.61
C ALA A 61 -0.75 -5.86 -7.43
N ALA A 62 -1.83 -6.44 -6.92
CA ALA A 62 -2.56 -5.89 -5.78
C ALA A 62 -1.68 -5.80 -4.52
N GLY A 63 -0.84 -6.82 -4.29
CA GLY A 63 0.11 -6.82 -3.18
C GLY A 63 1.18 -5.74 -3.31
N LEU A 64 1.77 -5.57 -4.49
CA LEU A 64 2.77 -4.53 -4.77
C LEU A 64 2.18 -3.13 -4.58
N ILE A 65 0.97 -2.88 -5.12
CA ILE A 65 0.28 -1.59 -4.94
C ILE A 65 0.01 -1.34 -3.45
N ALA A 66 -0.45 -2.36 -2.70
CA ALA A 66 -0.71 -2.21 -1.28
C ALA A 66 0.55 -1.82 -0.48
N ARG A 67 1.71 -2.39 -0.84
CA ARG A 67 3.01 -2.11 -0.20
C ARG A 67 3.55 -0.72 -0.55
N HIS A 68 3.64 -0.42 -1.84
CA HIS A 68 4.36 0.76 -2.34
C HIS A 68 3.49 2.01 -2.46
N CYS A 69 2.19 1.83 -2.67
CA CYS A 69 1.21 2.91 -2.71
C CYS A 69 0.42 2.95 -1.40
N SER A 70 -0.65 2.15 -1.32
CA SER A 70 -1.47 1.94 -0.13
C SER A 70 -2.53 0.86 -0.38
N ALA A 71 -3.08 0.27 0.68
CA ALA A 71 -4.17 -0.72 0.57
C ALA A 71 -5.45 -0.15 -0.08
N PRO A 72 -5.91 1.09 0.22
CA PRO A 72 -7.06 1.68 -0.48
C PRO A 72 -6.84 1.83 -1.99
N GLU A 73 -5.61 2.12 -2.42
CA GLU A 73 -5.29 2.26 -3.85
C GLU A 73 -5.22 0.92 -4.56
N ALA A 74 -4.76 -0.14 -3.87
CA ALA A 74 -4.86 -1.50 -4.37
C ALA A 74 -6.33 -1.90 -4.56
N MET A 75 -7.18 -1.59 -3.58
CA MET A 75 -8.63 -1.84 -3.68
C MET A 75 -9.27 -1.08 -4.85
N LEU A 76 -8.95 0.20 -5.02
CA LEU A 76 -9.44 1.00 -6.15
C LEU A 76 -8.96 0.44 -7.49
N ALA A 77 -7.71 0.01 -7.60
CA ALA A 77 -7.18 -0.61 -8.82
C ALA A 77 -7.89 -1.94 -9.13
N SER A 78 -8.14 -2.75 -8.10
CA SER A 78 -8.83 -4.05 -8.20
C SER A 78 -10.27 -3.88 -8.69
N ILE A 79 -11.03 -2.98 -8.05
CA ILE A 79 -12.42 -2.69 -8.45
C ILE A 79 -12.47 -1.99 -9.81
N GLY A 80 -11.55 -1.07 -10.09
CA GLY A 80 -11.57 -0.24 -11.29
C GLY A 80 -11.50 -1.07 -12.58
N LYS A 81 -10.71 -2.15 -12.59
CA LYS A 81 -10.67 -3.11 -13.71
C LYS A 81 -12.03 -3.77 -13.90
N GLU A 82 -12.59 -4.34 -12.83
CA GLU A 82 -13.87 -5.06 -12.87
C GLU A 82 -15.06 -4.16 -13.25
N ILE A 83 -15.05 -2.89 -12.81
CA ILE A 83 -16.02 -1.89 -13.26
C ILE A 83 -15.82 -1.62 -14.76
N GLY A 84 -14.58 -1.43 -15.21
CA GLY A 84 -14.28 -1.26 -16.63
C GLY A 84 -14.76 -2.44 -17.49
N ASP A 85 -14.62 -3.66 -16.98
CA ASP A 85 -15.10 -4.88 -17.64
C ASP A 85 -16.63 -4.95 -17.64
N LEU A 86 -17.28 -4.59 -16.52
CA LEU A 86 -18.75 -4.55 -16.38
C LEU A 86 -19.43 -3.54 -17.33
N PHE A 87 -18.79 -2.39 -17.57
CA PHE A 87 -19.25 -1.38 -18.53
C PHE A 87 -18.67 -1.60 -19.95
N GLY A 88 -17.78 -2.58 -20.11
CA GLY A 88 -17.15 -2.96 -21.36
C GLY A 88 -17.66 -4.30 -21.89
N ALA A 89 -16.83 -5.00 -22.67
CA ALA A 89 -17.13 -6.32 -23.23
C ALA A 89 -16.62 -7.48 -22.34
N GLY A 90 -16.23 -7.20 -21.08
CA GLY A 90 -15.61 -8.17 -20.18
C GLY A 90 -16.62 -8.79 -19.21
N HIS A 91 -16.36 -10.03 -18.78
CA HIS A 91 -17.09 -10.61 -17.65
C HIS A 91 -16.31 -10.32 -16.38
N ALA A 92 -16.92 -9.63 -15.41
CA ALA A 92 -16.32 -9.42 -14.10
C ALA A 92 -15.96 -10.79 -13.48
N GLN A 93 -14.67 -11.04 -13.30
CA GLN A 93 -14.18 -12.34 -12.84
C GLN A 93 -13.97 -12.27 -11.33
N TRP A 94 -14.89 -12.85 -10.57
CA TRP A 94 -14.75 -13.03 -9.12
C TRP A 94 -13.43 -13.71 -8.71
N ARG A 95 -12.82 -14.46 -9.63
CA ARG A 95 -11.52 -15.10 -9.47
C ARG A 95 -10.39 -14.08 -9.36
N ASP A 96 -10.38 -13.05 -10.20
CA ASP A 96 -9.36 -12.01 -10.26
C ASP A 96 -9.45 -11.13 -9.03
N LEU A 97 -10.67 -10.68 -8.70
CA LEU A 97 -10.91 -9.92 -7.48
C LEU A 97 -10.46 -10.69 -6.23
N ARG A 98 -10.74 -12.01 -6.16
CA ARG A 98 -10.27 -12.85 -5.05
C ARG A 98 -8.74 -12.93 -5.00
N ALA A 99 -8.07 -13.02 -6.14
CA ALA A 99 -6.62 -13.00 -6.22
C ALA A 99 -6.06 -11.65 -5.72
N ASP A 100 -6.69 -10.53 -6.09
CA ASP A 100 -6.30 -9.20 -5.61
C ASP A 100 -6.43 -9.09 -4.07
N TRP A 101 -7.52 -9.60 -3.51
CA TRP A 101 -7.71 -9.68 -2.06
C TRP A 101 -6.64 -10.52 -1.36
N GLN A 102 -6.25 -11.64 -1.96
CA GLN A 102 -5.14 -12.45 -1.45
C GLN A 102 -3.83 -11.66 -1.50
N GLY A 103 -3.55 -10.96 -2.61
CA GLY A 103 -2.38 -10.10 -2.76
C GLY A 103 -2.28 -9.06 -1.65
N MET A 104 -3.37 -8.35 -1.36
CA MET A 104 -3.44 -7.38 -0.26
C MET A 104 -3.22 -8.02 1.12
N ARG A 105 -3.64 -9.29 1.32
CA ARG A 105 -3.35 -10.03 2.56
C ARG A 105 -1.88 -10.44 2.65
N CYS A 106 -1.33 -11.00 1.57
CA CYS A 106 0.09 -11.36 1.47
C CYS A 106 0.99 -10.15 1.75
N ALA A 107 0.65 -8.99 1.20
CA ALA A 107 1.37 -7.74 1.41
C ALA A 107 1.50 -7.31 2.89
N ARG A 108 0.53 -7.67 3.74
CA ARG A 108 0.58 -7.36 5.18
C ARG A 108 1.55 -8.26 5.94
N GLN A 109 1.87 -9.43 5.40
CA GLN A 109 2.70 -10.45 6.03
C GLN A 109 4.10 -10.51 5.42
N ALA A 110 4.22 -10.23 4.13
CA ALA A 110 5.50 -10.24 3.43
C ALA A 110 6.42 -9.11 3.92
N GLY A 111 7.69 -9.42 4.13
CA GLY A 111 8.73 -8.41 4.41
C GLY A 111 9.18 -7.69 3.14
N ASP A 112 9.15 -8.36 1.99
CA ASP A 112 9.71 -7.91 0.72
C ASP A 112 8.91 -8.42 -0.50
N GLY A 113 9.39 -8.10 -1.71
CA GLY A 113 8.80 -8.53 -2.98
C GLY A 113 8.87 -10.05 -3.22
N PRO A 114 10.02 -10.71 -3.00
CA PRO A 114 10.12 -12.17 -3.11
C PRO A 114 9.13 -12.92 -2.20
N THR A 115 9.00 -12.53 -0.94
CA THR A 115 8.05 -13.14 0.01
C THR A 115 6.60 -12.93 -0.43
N LEU A 116 6.29 -11.77 -1.01
CA LEU A 116 4.98 -11.52 -1.61
C LEU A 116 4.71 -12.48 -2.79
N LEU A 117 5.69 -12.64 -3.68
CA LEU A 117 5.58 -13.53 -4.83
C LEU A 117 5.37 -14.98 -4.37
N GLU A 118 6.15 -15.46 -3.41
CA GLU A 118 5.99 -16.80 -2.83
C GLU A 118 4.58 -16.99 -2.26
N CYS A 119 4.04 -16.01 -1.53
CA CYS A 119 2.67 -16.07 -0.99
C CYS A 119 1.58 -16.13 -2.09
N CYS A 120 1.79 -15.43 -3.22
CA CYS A 120 0.86 -15.44 -4.34
C CYS A 120 0.93 -16.74 -5.14
N VAL A 121 2.13 -17.29 -5.36
CA VAL A 121 2.36 -18.53 -6.13
C VAL A 121 1.99 -19.77 -5.31
N ALA A 122 2.17 -19.75 -3.98
CA ALA A 122 1.73 -20.83 -3.10
C ALA A 122 0.20 -21.03 -3.10
N GLY A 123 -0.56 -20.04 -3.61
CA GLY A 123 -2.01 -20.05 -3.60
C GLY A 123 -2.58 -19.88 -2.19
N PRO A 124 -3.91 -19.71 -2.05
CA PRO A 124 -4.53 -19.71 -0.74
C PRO A 124 -4.35 -21.11 -0.14
N ALA A 125 -3.62 -21.20 0.97
CA ALA A 125 -3.59 -22.41 1.77
C ALA A 125 -5.04 -22.91 1.93
N ARG A 126 -5.30 -24.15 1.47
CA ARG A 126 -6.54 -24.84 1.81
C ARG A 126 -6.66 -24.82 3.34
N PRO A 127 -7.80 -24.44 3.92
CA PRO A 127 -7.99 -24.58 5.36
C PRO A 127 -7.89 -26.09 5.69
N GLY A 128 -6.87 -26.50 6.44
CA GLY A 128 -6.73 -27.88 6.94
C GLY A 128 -5.38 -28.57 6.72
N ARG A 129 -4.24 -27.91 6.94
CA ARG A 129 -2.99 -28.60 7.33
C ARG A 129 -2.46 -28.00 8.61
#